data_AF-A0A351BX99-F1
#
_entry.id   AF-A0A351BX99-F1
#
_cell.length_a   1.000
_cell.length_b   1.000
_cell.length_c   1.000
_cell.angle_alpha   90.00
_cell.angle_beta   90.00
_cell.angle_gamma   90.00
#
_symmetry.space_group_name_H-M   'P 1'
#
loop_
_entity.id
_entity.type
_entity.pdbx_description
1 polymer ?
#
loop_
_entity_poly.entity_id
_entity_poly.type
_entity_poly.pdbx_seq_one_letter_code
_entity_poly.pdbx_strand_id
1 'polypeptide(L)'
;MNIFDAGSSETYQNDIGIEDSAKIIPENSAVVILPDDYKLHLRGNMISLIMKPGSRMIFGENSGIVCDSGGKVVANNAVFTSADSTKIWNGISLKHRSQDTIKSCIIKNADFGINIMNKNDDEETEIPYSAEISVCSFSAVVGLRERSERDRQ
;
A
#
# COMPACT_ATOMS: atom_id res chain seq x y z
N MET A 1 4.28 10.19 -19.33
CA MET A 1 2.83 10.47 -19.19
C MET A 1 2.52 10.27 -17.71
N ASN A 2 2.25 11.36 -16.98
CA ASN A 2 1.96 11.31 -15.56
C ASN A 2 0.49 10.92 -15.40
N ILE A 3 0.22 9.80 -14.74
CA ILE A 3 -1.12 9.23 -14.57
C ILE A 3 -1.67 9.68 -13.21
N PHE A 4 -1.91 10.97 -13.02
CA PHE A 4 -2.60 11.46 -11.82
C PHE A 4 -3.47 12.65 -12.18
N ASP A 5 -4.76 12.38 -12.42
CA ASP A 5 -5.83 13.38 -12.43
C ASP A 5 -6.70 13.08 -11.21
N ALA A 6 -6.70 14.00 -10.25
CA ALA A 6 -7.30 13.81 -8.93
C ALA A 6 -8.78 14.24 -8.96
N GLY A 7 -9.69 13.27 -8.86
CA GLY A 7 -11.11 13.51 -8.59
C GLY A 7 -11.36 13.73 -7.09
N SER A 8 -12.09 14.80 -6.79
CA SER A 8 -12.72 15.23 -5.52
C SER A 8 -11.92 15.08 -4.21
N SER A 9 -11.54 16.23 -3.68
CA SER A 9 -10.81 16.48 -2.44
C SER A 9 -11.71 16.44 -1.20
N GLU A 10 -11.42 15.53 -0.27
CA GLU A 10 -11.46 15.84 1.16
C GLU A 10 -10.01 15.96 1.68
N THR A 11 -9.67 17.13 2.21
CA THR A 11 -8.30 17.56 2.53
C THR A 11 -7.64 16.76 3.65
N TYR A 12 -6.90 15.72 3.27
CA TYR A 12 -5.62 15.40 3.90
C TYR A 12 -4.54 15.98 2.97
N GLN A 13 -3.75 16.94 3.46
CA GLN A 13 -2.62 17.43 2.68
C GLN A 13 -1.70 16.23 2.39
N ASN A 14 -1.52 15.92 1.10
CA ASN A 14 -0.74 14.79 0.56
C ASN A 14 -1.47 13.43 0.41
N ASP A 15 -2.79 13.38 0.39
CA ASP A 15 -3.49 12.16 -0.05
C ASP A 15 -3.76 12.18 -1.56
N ILE A 16 -3.36 11.12 -2.26
CA ILE A 16 -3.92 10.76 -3.57
C ILE A 16 -5.09 9.84 -3.29
N GLY A 17 -6.28 10.43 -3.18
CA GLY A 17 -7.54 9.71 -3.11
C GLY A 17 -7.95 9.25 -4.50
N ILE A 18 -8.20 7.95 -4.63
CA ILE A 18 -8.94 7.42 -5.78
C ILE A 18 -10.25 6.88 -5.22
N GLU A 19 -11.34 7.47 -5.72
CA GLU A 19 -12.72 7.19 -5.35
C GLU A 19 -13.50 6.68 -6.58
N ASP A 20 -14.60 5.99 -6.34
CA ASP A 20 -15.55 5.42 -7.31
C ASP A 20 -14.99 4.63 -8.50
N SER A 21 -15.13 3.29 -8.45
CA SER A 21 -15.02 2.34 -9.58
C SER A 21 -13.72 2.38 -10.41
N ALA A 22 -12.71 3.12 -9.97
CA ALA A 22 -11.47 3.30 -10.69
C ALA A 22 -10.48 2.14 -10.46
N LYS A 23 -9.61 1.92 -11.45
CA LYS A 23 -8.51 0.95 -11.38
C LYS A 23 -7.20 1.64 -11.70
N ILE A 24 -6.21 1.46 -10.83
CA ILE A 24 -4.83 1.82 -11.13
C ILE A 24 -4.13 0.56 -11.59
N ILE A 25 -3.64 0.56 -12.82
CA ILE A 25 -2.96 -0.61 -13.41
C ILE A 25 -1.60 -0.15 -13.95
N PRO A 26 -0.55 -0.12 -13.12
CA PRO A 26 0.80 0.04 -13.62
C PRO A 26 1.13 -1.14 -14.54
N GLU A 27 1.53 -0.83 -15.77
CA GLU A 27 1.88 -1.81 -16.79
C GLU A 27 3.12 -2.65 -16.39
N ASN A 28 3.41 -3.70 -17.15
CA ASN A 28 4.56 -4.58 -16.89
C ASN A 28 5.85 -3.77 -16.72
N SER A 29 6.57 -4.03 -15.63
CA SER A 29 7.81 -3.31 -15.28
C SER A 29 7.67 -1.79 -15.09
N ALA A 30 6.45 -1.25 -15.02
CA ALA A 30 6.23 0.16 -14.72
C ALA A 30 6.77 0.50 -13.32
N VAL A 31 7.25 1.74 -13.18
CA VAL A 31 7.69 2.30 -11.90
C VAL A 31 6.75 3.45 -11.54
N VAL A 32 6.09 3.32 -10.40
CA VAL A 32 5.28 4.38 -9.81
C VAL A 32 6.01 4.89 -8.57
N ILE A 33 6.12 6.20 -8.42
CA ILE A 33 6.79 6.84 -7.29
C ILE A 33 5.75 7.62 -6.49
N LEU A 34 5.63 7.32 -5.21
CA LEU A 34 4.84 8.07 -4.25
C LEU A 34 5.80 8.91 -3.39
N PRO A 35 5.70 10.25 -3.40
CA PRO A 35 6.63 11.11 -2.64
C PRO A 35 6.51 10.97 -1.12
N ASP A 36 7.41 11.64 -0.40
CA ASP A 36 7.39 11.71 1.07
C ASP A 36 6.05 12.25 1.57
N ASP A 37 5.55 11.69 2.67
CA ASP A 37 4.30 12.04 3.34
C ASP A 37 3.02 11.82 2.51
N TYR A 38 3.12 11.27 1.29
CA TYR A 38 1.94 10.98 0.47
C TYR A 38 1.33 9.62 0.76
N LYS A 39 0.00 9.52 0.73
CA LYS A 39 -0.69 8.22 0.80
C LYS A 39 -1.52 7.99 -0.45
N LEU A 40 -1.45 6.76 -0.95
CA LEU A 40 -2.39 6.26 -1.95
C LEU A 40 -3.59 5.68 -1.21
N HIS A 41 -4.71 6.41 -1.22
CA HIS A 41 -5.95 6.00 -0.58
C HIS A 41 -6.90 5.41 -1.63
N LEU A 42 -7.20 4.12 -1.49
CA LEU A 42 -8.16 3.39 -2.33
C LEU A 42 -9.46 3.23 -1.53
N ARG A 43 -10.49 4.02 -1.87
CA ARG A 43 -11.76 4.05 -1.12
C ARG A 43 -12.92 3.57 -1.97
N GLY A 44 -13.52 2.45 -1.61
CA GLY A 44 -14.72 1.93 -2.27
C GLY A 44 -14.54 0.52 -2.85
N ASN A 45 -15.61 -0.27 -2.82
CA ASN A 45 -15.61 -1.72 -3.07
C ASN A 45 -15.28 -2.13 -4.53
N MET A 46 -15.36 -1.20 -5.48
CA MET A 46 -15.01 -1.42 -6.88
C MET A 46 -13.60 -0.94 -7.24
N ILE A 47 -12.87 -0.35 -6.29
CA ILE A 47 -11.53 0.20 -6.55
C ILE A 47 -10.46 -0.87 -6.38
N SER A 48 -9.50 -0.90 -7.30
CA SER A 48 -8.36 -1.79 -7.20
C SER A 48 -7.07 -1.18 -7.69
N LEU A 49 -6.00 -1.36 -6.92
CA LEU A 49 -4.63 -1.26 -7.40
C LEU A 49 -4.21 -2.63 -7.93
N ILE A 50 -3.92 -2.72 -9.22
CA ILE A 50 -3.51 -3.95 -9.88
C ILE A 50 -2.05 -3.83 -10.33
N MET A 51 -1.14 -4.39 -9.55
CA MET A 51 0.29 -4.42 -9.86
C MET A 51 0.61 -5.60 -10.76
N LYS A 52 0.99 -5.31 -12.02
CA LYS A 52 1.41 -6.34 -12.98
C LYS A 52 2.80 -6.91 -12.66
N PRO A 53 3.15 -8.12 -13.13
CA PRO A 53 4.47 -8.70 -12.90
C PRO A 53 5.62 -7.76 -13.27
N GLY A 54 6.63 -7.70 -12.40
CA GLY A 54 7.81 -6.85 -12.55
C GLY A 54 7.58 -5.37 -12.27
N SER A 55 6.33 -4.91 -12.11
CA SER A 55 6.03 -3.52 -11.75
C SER A 55 6.52 -3.20 -10.34
N ARG A 56 6.79 -1.91 -10.09
CA ARG A 56 7.38 -1.43 -8.85
C ARG A 56 6.67 -0.18 -8.37
N MET A 57 6.40 -0.14 -7.07
CA MET A 57 6.07 1.09 -6.36
C MET A 57 7.24 1.49 -5.47
N ILE A 58 7.65 2.74 -5.59
CA ILE A 58 8.72 3.36 -4.83
C ILE A 58 8.11 4.40 -3.91
N PHE A 59 8.41 4.31 -2.62
CA PHE A 59 7.77 5.07 -1.56
C PHE A 59 8.74 6.04 -0.89
N GLY A 60 8.31 7.28 -0.72
CA GLY A 60 8.97 8.25 0.16
C GLY A 60 8.81 7.92 1.64
N GLU A 61 9.47 8.69 2.50
CA GLU A 61 9.33 8.60 3.96
C GLU A 61 7.88 8.89 4.36
N ASN A 62 7.36 8.18 5.37
CA ASN A 62 5.97 8.31 5.86
C ASN A 62 4.85 8.10 4.81
N SER A 63 5.20 7.66 3.61
CA SER A 63 4.23 7.39 2.56
C SER A 63 3.63 5.99 2.70
N GLY A 64 2.58 5.66 1.95
CA GLY A 64 2.05 4.29 1.96
C GLY A 64 0.76 4.09 1.18
N ILE A 65 0.21 2.88 1.29
CA ILE A 65 -1.07 2.53 0.69
C ILE A 65 -2.07 2.32 1.81
N VAL A 66 -3.27 2.87 1.65
CA VAL A 66 -4.41 2.61 2.52
C VAL A 66 -5.58 2.18 1.67
N CYS A 67 -5.98 0.92 1.82
CA CYS A 67 -7.24 0.41 1.30
C CYS A 67 -8.31 0.60 2.36
N ASP A 68 -9.43 1.20 1.98
CA ASP A 68 -10.57 1.48 2.84
C ASP A 68 -11.88 1.19 2.08
N SER A 69 -12.97 0.93 2.81
CA SER A 69 -14.31 0.70 2.28
C SER A 69 -14.38 -0.29 1.10
N GLY A 70 -13.58 -1.36 1.16
CA GLY A 70 -13.54 -2.42 0.14
C GLY A 70 -12.59 -2.19 -1.04
N GLY A 71 -11.81 -1.10 -1.04
CA GLY A 71 -10.67 -0.95 -1.95
C GLY A 71 -9.70 -2.11 -1.78
N LYS A 72 -9.08 -2.59 -2.87
CA LYS A 72 -8.21 -3.79 -2.82
C LYS A 72 -6.89 -3.65 -3.54
N VAL A 73 -5.90 -4.41 -3.08
CA VAL A 73 -4.63 -4.62 -3.75
C VAL A 73 -4.60 -6.00 -4.41
N VAL A 74 -4.32 -6.02 -5.70
CA VAL A 74 -4.03 -7.23 -6.48
C VAL A 74 -2.62 -7.11 -7.04
N ALA A 75 -1.67 -7.79 -6.42
CA ALA A 75 -0.27 -7.75 -6.79
C ALA A 75 0.29 -9.17 -6.97
N ASN A 76 0.95 -9.41 -8.09
CA ASN A 76 1.65 -10.66 -8.35
C ASN A 76 3.03 -10.36 -8.96
N ASN A 77 4.09 -10.85 -8.32
CA ASN A 77 5.47 -10.65 -8.73
C ASN A 77 5.84 -9.15 -8.86
N ALA A 78 5.38 -8.34 -7.91
CA ALA A 78 5.62 -6.90 -7.84
C ALA A 78 6.63 -6.53 -6.74
N VAL A 79 7.18 -5.32 -6.82
CA VAL A 79 8.09 -4.78 -5.81
C VAL A 79 7.52 -3.54 -5.16
N PHE A 80 7.46 -3.52 -3.84
CA PHE A 80 7.15 -2.36 -3.02
C PHE A 80 8.39 -2.02 -2.20
N THR A 81 8.96 -0.83 -2.38
CA THR A 81 10.24 -0.47 -1.74
C THR A 81 10.28 1.01 -1.41
N SER A 82 11.07 1.40 -0.42
CA SER A 82 11.43 2.80 -0.21
C SER A 82 12.26 3.35 -1.38
N ALA A 83 12.27 4.67 -1.55
CA ALA A 83 13.06 5.39 -2.55
C ALA A 83 14.57 5.19 -2.38
N ASP A 84 15.03 5.06 -1.14
CA ASP A 84 16.40 4.69 -0.79
C ASP A 84 16.43 3.96 0.56
N SER A 85 17.59 3.43 0.94
CA SER A 85 17.77 2.66 2.17
C SER A 85 17.62 3.44 3.47
N THR A 86 17.58 4.77 3.42
CA THR A 86 17.44 5.63 4.61
C THR A 86 15.98 5.95 4.92
N LYS A 87 15.09 5.81 3.92
CA LYS A 87 13.66 6.10 4.06
C LYS A 87 12.88 4.87 4.50
N ILE A 88 11.97 5.09 5.45
CA ILE A 88 10.98 4.11 5.89
C ILE A 88 9.60 4.61 5.47
N TRP A 89 8.88 3.78 4.72
CA TRP A 89 7.48 4.02 4.37
C TRP A 89 6.58 3.18 5.29
N ASN A 90 5.31 3.57 5.45
CA ASN A 90 4.44 2.94 6.44
C ASN A 90 4.17 1.48 6.10
N GLY A 91 3.90 1.17 4.84
CA GLY A 91 3.46 -0.15 4.40
C GLY A 91 2.10 -0.09 3.70
N ILE A 92 1.48 -1.27 3.54
CA ILE A 92 0.15 -1.45 2.96
C ILE A 92 -0.85 -1.70 4.09
N SER A 93 -1.78 -0.76 4.29
CA SER A 93 -2.87 -0.90 5.26
C SER A 93 -4.13 -1.39 4.56
N LEU A 94 -4.60 -2.59 4.92
CA LEU A 94 -5.85 -3.16 4.45
C LEU A 94 -6.91 -2.93 5.54
N LYS A 95 -7.73 -1.88 5.36
CA LYS A 95 -8.81 -1.50 6.29
C LYS A 95 -10.16 -1.87 5.66
N HIS A 96 -10.98 -2.60 6.42
CA HIS A 96 -12.28 -3.15 6.00
C HIS A 96 -12.19 -4.33 5.03
N ARG A 97 -13.37 -4.88 4.71
CA ARG A 97 -13.54 -6.14 3.98
C ARG A 97 -13.27 -5.95 2.48
N SER A 98 -12.25 -6.64 2.00
CA SER A 98 -11.87 -6.71 0.59
C SER A 98 -11.39 -8.13 0.23
N GLN A 99 -11.14 -8.36 -1.06
CA GLN A 99 -10.52 -9.58 -1.59
C GLN A 99 -9.11 -9.24 -2.10
N ASP A 100 -8.18 -9.10 -1.17
CA ASP A 100 -6.79 -8.75 -1.47
C ASP A 100 -6.00 -9.97 -1.90
N THR A 101 -5.09 -9.79 -2.85
CA THR A 101 -4.18 -10.84 -3.30
C THR A 101 -2.80 -10.24 -3.50
N ILE A 102 -1.85 -10.62 -2.64
CA ILE A 102 -0.46 -10.16 -2.69
C ILE A 102 0.43 -11.40 -2.74
N LYS A 103 0.89 -11.74 -3.95
CA LYS A 103 1.59 -13.00 -4.27
C LYS A 103 2.97 -12.77 -4.82
N SER A 104 3.95 -13.55 -4.37
CA SER A 104 5.31 -13.53 -4.91
C SER A 104 5.92 -12.13 -4.94
N CYS A 105 5.53 -11.25 -4.02
CA CYS A 105 5.95 -9.86 -4.00
C CYS A 105 7.17 -9.66 -3.10
N ILE A 106 7.94 -8.61 -3.40
CA ILE A 106 9.04 -8.15 -2.57
C ILE A 106 8.60 -6.87 -1.89
N ILE A 107 8.63 -6.85 -0.55
CA ILE A 107 8.25 -5.70 0.28
C ILE A 107 9.46 -5.30 1.11
N LYS A 108 9.99 -4.10 0.84
CA LYS A 108 11.27 -3.63 1.38
C LYS A 108 11.12 -2.31 2.13
N ASN A 109 11.81 -2.20 3.26
CA ASN A 109 11.95 -0.96 4.05
C ASN A 109 10.61 -0.32 4.44
N ALA A 110 9.60 -1.14 4.62
CA ALA A 110 8.34 -0.74 5.22
C ALA A 110 8.44 -0.83 6.74
N ASP A 111 7.72 0.02 7.46
CA ASP A 111 7.60 -0.06 8.92
C ASP A 111 6.90 -1.36 9.34
N PHE A 112 5.69 -1.62 8.81
CA PHE A 112 4.92 -2.84 9.12
C PHE A 112 4.73 -3.79 7.94
N GLY A 113 5.17 -3.44 6.72
CA GLY A 113 5.00 -4.28 5.53
C GLY A 113 3.54 -4.31 5.04
N ILE A 114 2.74 -5.22 5.59
CA ILE A 114 1.29 -5.31 5.36
C ILE A 114 0.59 -5.39 6.72
N ASN A 115 -0.31 -4.45 6.98
CA ASN A 115 -1.13 -4.43 8.17
C ASN A 115 -2.59 -4.69 7.79
N ILE A 116 -3.19 -5.74 8.36
CA ILE A 116 -4.58 -6.13 8.13
C ILE A 116 -5.39 -5.69 9.35
N MET A 117 -6.26 -4.70 9.16
CA MET A 117 -7.06 -4.12 10.23
C MET A 117 -8.52 -4.48 10.02
N ASN A 118 -9.08 -5.20 11.00
CA ASN A 118 -10.51 -5.45 11.03
C ASN A 118 -11.21 -4.27 11.71
N LYS A 119 -12.17 -3.64 11.01
CA LYS A 119 -13.20 -2.80 11.62
C LYS A 119 -14.51 -3.55 11.46
N ASN A 120 -15.10 -3.94 12.58
CA ASN A 120 -16.28 -4.81 12.64
C ASN A 120 -17.61 -4.08 12.37
N ASP A 121 -17.61 -2.83 11.92
CA ASP A 121 -18.76 -1.95 12.18
C ASP A 121 -19.59 -1.57 10.95
N ASP A 122 -19.60 -2.39 9.89
CA ASP A 122 -20.64 -2.29 8.86
C ASP A 122 -21.42 -3.61 8.81
N GLU A 123 -22.56 -3.62 9.49
CA GLU A 123 -23.68 -4.51 9.18
C GLU A 123 -24.03 -4.31 7.69
N GLU A 124 -24.25 -5.41 6.97
CA GLU A 124 -24.58 -5.47 5.53
C GLU A 124 -23.41 -5.26 4.55
N THR A 125 -22.72 -6.34 4.16
CA THR A 125 -22.36 -6.58 2.75
C THR A 125 -22.05 -8.07 2.51
N GLU A 126 -22.59 -8.62 1.43
CA GLU A 126 -22.41 -10.01 0.93
C GLU A 126 -21.00 -10.30 0.37
N ILE A 127 -20.01 -9.40 0.54
CA ILE A 127 -18.70 -9.56 -0.07
C ILE A 127 -17.87 -10.54 0.77
N PRO A 128 -17.36 -11.66 0.19
CA PRO A 128 -16.48 -12.56 0.91
C PRO A 128 -15.18 -11.83 1.25
N TYR A 129 -14.82 -11.80 2.54
CA TYR A 129 -13.56 -11.27 3.01
C TYR A 129 -12.44 -12.31 2.84
N SER A 130 -11.36 -11.93 2.15
CA SER A 130 -10.14 -12.70 2.13
C SER A 130 -8.93 -11.81 1.83
N ALA A 131 -7.83 -12.07 2.52
CA ALA A 131 -6.52 -11.54 2.13
C ALA A 131 -5.60 -12.74 1.91
N GLU A 132 -5.18 -12.94 0.66
CA GLU A 132 -4.16 -13.94 0.35
C GLU A 132 -2.80 -13.27 0.25
N ILE A 133 -1.92 -13.59 1.20
CA ILE A 133 -0.52 -13.15 1.21
C ILE A 133 0.34 -14.41 1.14
N SER A 134 0.96 -14.66 -0.02
CA SER A 134 1.71 -15.90 -0.24
C SER A 134 3.00 -15.67 -1.02
N VAL A 135 4.03 -16.44 -0.68
CA VAL A 135 5.35 -16.44 -1.35
C VAL A 135 6.02 -15.06 -1.37
N CYS A 136 5.67 -14.17 -0.43
CA CYS A 136 6.25 -12.84 -0.37
C CYS A 136 7.57 -12.83 0.41
N SER A 137 8.47 -11.92 0.04
CA SER A 137 9.70 -11.62 0.77
C SER A 137 9.58 -10.27 1.45
N PHE A 138 9.78 -10.25 2.77
CA PHE A 138 9.82 -9.04 3.59
C PHE A 138 11.25 -8.81 4.06
N SER A 139 11.78 -7.61 3.84
CA SER A 139 13.12 -7.28 4.33
C SER A 139 13.23 -5.80 4.68
N ALA A 140 14.06 -5.51 5.69
CA ALA A 140 14.47 -4.16 6.03
C ALA A 140 15.96 -4.00 5.73
N VAL A 141 16.35 -2.85 5.21
CA VAL A 141 17.75 -2.43 5.18
C VAL A 141 18.06 -1.92 6.57
N VAL A 142 18.79 -2.74 7.33
CA VAL A 142 19.35 -2.35 8.63
C VAL A 142 20.52 -1.40 8.36
N GLY A 143 20.20 -0.15 8.05
CA GLY A 143 21.15 0.95 8.01
C GLY A 143 21.02 1.79 9.28
N LEU A 144 21.86 1.54 10.28
CA LEU A 144 22.18 2.47 11.38
C LEU A 144 21.03 2.92 12.32
N ARG A 145 20.06 2.06 12.63
CA ARG A 145 19.20 2.23 13.83
C ARG A 145 19.67 1.35 14.99
N GLU A 146 20.93 1.52 15.40
CA GLU A 146 21.35 1.23 16.79
C GLU A 146 21.11 2.48 17.67
N ARG A 147 19.85 2.85 17.90
CA ARG A 147 19.35 3.72 18.99
C ARG A 147 17.85 3.41 19.12
N SER A 148 17.24 2.95 20.21
CA SER A 148 17.62 2.94 21.62
C SER A 148 17.09 1.66 22.30
N GLU A 149 17.99 0.74 22.67
CA GLU A 149 17.82 -0.07 23.89
C GLU A 149 18.23 0.75 25.15
N ARG A 150 18.25 2.09 25.04
CA ARG A 150 18.60 3.03 26.12
C ARG A 150 17.40 3.64 26.84
N ASP A 151 16.19 3.16 26.58
CA ASP A 151 15.00 3.52 27.39
C ASP A 151 14.63 2.40 28.38
N ARG A 152 15.59 1.52 28.71
CA ARG A 152 15.52 0.55 29.82
C ARG A 152 16.52 0.86 30.94
N GLN A 153 16.56 2.11 31.39
CA GLN A 153 17.18 2.51 32.66
C GLN A 153 16.32 3.53 33.40
#